data_AF-A0A1I7VBP2-F1
#
_entry.id   AF-A0A1I7VBP2-F1
#
_cell.length_a   1.000
_cell.length_b   1.000
_cell.length_c   1.000
_cell.angle_alpha   90.00
_cell.angle_beta   90.00
_cell.angle_gamma   90.00
#
_symmetry.space_group_name_H-M   'P 1'
#
loop_
_entity.id
_entity.type
_entity.pdbx_description
1 polymer ?
#
loop_
_entity_poly.entity_id
_entity_poly.type
_entity_poly.pdbx_seq_one_letter_code
_entity_poly.pdbx_strand_id
1 'polypeptide(L)'
;MGIQEGPNAVDDEEALKQFKKSITKYNNRYQVRRPWKESKDKLSNNFGLCLGRLKNLVKRLQQESILSPYNNIIEEQKQLDIIEDAETNEMMGVIHYLPHHGVLTPNKNTTKLKIVYDASAHLHGKKSLSEVLYRGPVLLPDLVGILLRFRMMEIVIIAGTEKAFLQIELYPEDRDG
;
A
#
# COMPACT_ATOMS: atom_id res chain seq x y z
N MET A 1 -5.00 19.86 9.88
CA MET A 1 -6.22 19.29 10.51
C MET A 1 -6.10 17.78 10.39
N GLY A 2 -5.76 17.11 11.49
CA GLY A 2 -5.57 15.66 11.52
C GLY A 2 -6.91 14.98 11.74
N ILE A 3 -7.26 14.02 10.89
CA ILE A 3 -8.43 13.17 11.09
C ILE A 3 -8.08 12.20 12.23
N GLN A 4 -8.49 12.56 13.46
CA GLN A 4 -8.60 11.60 14.56
C GLN A 4 -9.94 10.87 14.40
N GLU A 5 -9.97 9.88 13.50
CA GLU A 5 -10.96 8.82 13.65
C GLU A 5 -10.46 7.89 14.75
N GLY A 6 -11.19 7.86 15.87
CA GLY A 6 -10.94 6.91 16.95
C GLY A 6 -11.12 5.46 16.46
N PRO A 7 -10.50 4.48 17.14
CA PRO A 7 -10.64 3.08 16.77
C PRO A 7 -12.10 2.67 16.88
N ASN A 8 -12.75 2.44 15.74
CA ASN A 8 -14.10 1.92 15.71
C ASN A 8 -13.96 0.40 15.90
N ALA A 9 -14.03 -0.07 17.14
CA ALA A 9 -13.68 -1.45 17.52
C ALA A 9 -14.37 -2.54 16.67
N VAL A 10 -15.56 -2.23 16.14
CA VAL A 10 -16.32 -3.10 15.22
C VAL A 10 -15.65 -3.21 13.84
N ASP A 11 -15.17 -2.10 13.28
CA ASP A 11 -14.44 -2.09 12.00
C ASP A 11 -13.11 -2.85 12.13
N ASP A 12 -12.44 -2.70 13.27
CA ASP A 12 -11.18 -3.39 13.56
C ASP A 12 -11.38 -4.91 13.70
N GLU A 13 -12.44 -5.33 14.38
CA GLU A 13 -12.78 -6.74 14.57
C GLU A 13 -13.14 -7.41 13.22
N GLU A 14 -13.96 -6.74 12.39
CA GLU A 14 -14.34 -7.29 11.09
C GLU A 14 -13.14 -7.36 10.13
N ALA A 15 -12.25 -6.36 10.14
CA ALA A 15 -11.00 -6.40 9.38
C ALA A 15 -10.14 -7.61 9.78
N LEU A 16 -9.94 -7.84 11.09
CA LEU A 16 -9.17 -8.96 11.61
C LEU A 16 -9.81 -10.31 11.26
N LYS A 17 -11.13 -10.38 11.32
CA LYS A 17 -11.89 -11.60 10.98
C LYS A 17 -11.74 -11.94 9.50
N GLN A 18 -11.86 -10.96 8.61
CA GLN A 18 -11.64 -11.17 7.16
C GLN A 18 -10.19 -11.55 6.86
N PHE A 19 -9.22 -10.90 7.51
CA PHE A 19 -7.80 -11.25 7.39
C PHE A 19 -7.53 -12.70 7.83
N LYS A 20 -7.97 -13.09 9.04
CA LYS A 20 -7.78 -14.45 9.57
C LYS A 20 -8.45 -15.52 8.72
N LYS A 21 -9.59 -15.20 8.10
CA LYS A 21 -10.31 -16.13 7.21
C LYS A 21 -9.61 -16.31 5.86
N SER A 22 -8.91 -15.29 5.38
CA SER A 22 -8.33 -15.29 4.02
C SER A 22 -6.84 -15.61 3.99
N ILE A 23 -6.10 -15.45 5.09
CA ILE A 23 -4.67 -15.69 5.11
C ILE A 23 -4.34 -17.17 4.82
N THR A 24 -3.58 -17.39 3.75
CA THR A 24 -3.04 -18.70 3.38
C THR A 24 -1.56 -18.57 3.03
N LYS A 25 -0.83 -19.69 3.02
CA LYS A 25 0.57 -19.73 2.59
C LYS A 25 0.67 -20.44 1.25
N TYR A 26 1.18 -19.75 0.24
CA TYR A 26 1.35 -20.24 -1.12
C TYR A 26 2.74 -19.86 -1.62
N ASN A 27 3.48 -20.80 -2.22
CA ASN A 27 4.85 -20.57 -2.72
C ASN A 27 5.79 -19.84 -1.75
N ASN A 28 5.78 -20.22 -0.48
CA ASN A 28 6.54 -19.59 0.61
C ASN A 28 6.19 -18.13 0.95
N ARG A 29 5.16 -17.55 0.35
CA ARG A 29 4.62 -16.23 0.69
C ARG A 29 3.23 -16.36 1.32
N TYR A 30 2.82 -15.35 2.08
CA TYR A 30 1.47 -15.29 2.62
C TYR A 30 0.57 -14.57 1.64
N GLN A 31 -0.59 -15.14 1.32
CA GLN A 31 -1.61 -14.54 0.48
C GLN A 31 -2.81 -14.15 1.33
N VAL A 32 -3.34 -12.94 1.14
CA VAL A 32 -4.47 -12.40 1.88
C VAL A 32 -5.46 -11.72 0.95
N ARG A 33 -6.74 -11.71 1.33
CA ARG A 33 -7.75 -10.89 0.64
C ARG A 33 -7.80 -9.50 1.23
N ARG A 34 -8.24 -8.53 0.43
CA ARG A 34 -8.48 -7.17 0.93
C ARG A 34 -9.66 -7.18 1.92
N PRO A 35 -9.57 -6.45 3.06
CA PRO A 35 -10.66 -6.40 4.03
C PRO A 35 -11.74 -5.41 3.57
N TRP A 36 -12.66 -5.85 2.70
CA TRP A 36 -13.71 -5.02 2.13
C TRP A 36 -14.80 -4.66 3.17
N LYS A 37 -15.17 -3.38 3.26
CA LYS A 37 -16.35 -2.90 4.03
C LYS A 37 -17.67 -3.28 3.38
N GLU A 38 -17.68 -3.24 2.05
CA GLU A 38 -18.85 -3.56 1.22
C GLU A 38 -18.44 -4.60 0.17
N SER A 39 -18.18 -4.16 -1.06
CA SER A 39 -17.71 -4.97 -2.17
C SER A 39 -16.80 -4.11 -3.05
N LYS A 40 -15.90 -4.77 -3.80
CA LYS A 40 -15.11 -4.16 -4.87
C LYS A 40 -15.96 -3.42 -5.91
N ASP A 41 -17.22 -3.83 -6.10
CA ASP A 41 -18.14 -3.24 -7.08
C ASP A 41 -18.53 -1.78 -6.76
N LYS A 42 -18.17 -1.29 -5.56
CA LYS A 42 -18.39 0.10 -5.15
C LYS A 42 -17.33 1.06 -5.67
N LEU A 43 -16.20 0.52 -6.16
CA LEU A 43 -15.19 1.34 -6.81
C LEU A 43 -15.66 1.74 -8.21
N SER A 44 -15.05 2.80 -8.70
CA SER A 44 -15.23 3.24 -10.07
C SER A 44 -13.89 3.29 -10.77
N ASN A 45 -13.92 3.01 -12.07
CA ASN A 45 -12.76 3.21 -12.93
C ASN A 45 -12.35 4.69 -12.92
N ASN A 46 -11.11 4.95 -12.48
CA ASN A 46 -10.49 6.26 -12.39
C ASN A 46 -9.32 6.43 -13.38
N PHE A 47 -9.27 5.62 -14.44
CA PHE A 47 -8.16 5.58 -15.41
C PHE A 47 -7.79 6.95 -15.95
N GLY A 48 -8.78 7.74 -16.39
CA GLY A 48 -8.55 9.09 -16.94
C GLY A 48 -7.86 10.03 -15.95
N LEU A 49 -8.24 9.96 -14.66
CA LEU A 49 -7.61 10.72 -13.58
C LEU A 49 -6.15 10.28 -13.36
N CYS A 50 -5.92 8.96 -13.31
CA CYS A 50 -4.60 8.40 -13.08
C CYS A 50 -3.65 8.65 -14.26
N LEU A 51 -4.14 8.53 -15.49
CA LEU A 51 -3.39 8.84 -16.71
C LEU A 51 -3.00 10.32 -16.77
N GLY A 52 -3.92 11.23 -16.41
CA GLY A 52 -3.63 12.66 -16.32
C GLY A 52 -2.53 12.95 -15.30
N ARG A 53 -2.61 12.35 -14.11
CA ARG A 53 -1.56 12.47 -13.07
C ARG A 53 -0.23 11.89 -13.54
N LEU A 54 -0.22 10.74 -14.22
CA LEU A 54 0.98 10.11 -14.76
C LEU A 54 1.68 11.00 -15.80
N LYS A 55 0.94 11.58 -16.75
CA LYS A 55 1.51 12.50 -17.75
C LYS A 55 2.21 13.69 -17.09
N ASN A 56 1.57 14.30 -16.10
CA ASN A 56 2.15 15.41 -15.34
C ASN A 56 3.38 14.99 -14.53
N LEU A 57 3.32 13.81 -13.91
CA LEU A 57 4.45 13.23 -13.17
C LEU A 57 5.66 13.04 -14.08
N VAL A 58 5.50 12.37 -15.23
CA VAL A 58 6.60 12.11 -16.16
C VAL A 58 7.26 13.41 -16.61
N LYS A 59 6.46 14.42 -16.98
CA LYS A 59 6.97 15.75 -17.36
C LYS A 59 7.80 16.38 -16.24
N ARG A 60 7.30 16.33 -14.99
CA ARG A 60 8.01 16.87 -13.83
C ARG A 60 9.32 16.11 -13.56
N LEU A 61 9.30 14.77 -13.59
CA LEU A 61 10.49 13.93 -13.37
C LEU A 61 11.58 14.19 -14.41
N GLN A 62 11.21 14.47 -15.65
CA GLN A 62 12.13 14.88 -16.71
C GLN A 62 12.75 16.26 -16.42
N GLN A 63 11.93 17.23 -16.04
CA GLN A 63 12.39 18.58 -15.70
C GLN A 63 13.34 18.58 -14.49
N GLU A 64 13.07 17.75 -13.50
CA GLU A 64 13.90 17.58 -12.31
C GLU A 64 15.10 16.64 -12.52
N SER A 65 15.29 16.08 -13.72
CA SER A 65 16.37 15.12 -14.05
C SER A 65 16.40 13.87 -13.14
N ILE A 66 15.24 13.43 -12.65
CA ILE A 66 15.10 12.25 -11.77
C ILE A 66 14.26 11.12 -12.39
N LEU A 67 13.95 11.19 -13.68
CA LEU A 67 13.17 10.14 -14.36
C LEU A 67 13.88 8.76 -14.32
N SER A 68 15.19 8.71 -14.60
CA SER A 68 15.95 7.46 -14.55
C SER A 68 15.96 6.81 -13.16
N PRO A 69 16.35 7.49 -12.07
CA PRO A 69 16.30 6.88 -10.74
C PRO A 69 14.87 6.52 -10.30
N TYR A 70 13.85 7.24 -10.76
CA TYR A 70 12.46 6.87 -10.52
C TYR A 70 12.09 5.56 -11.21
N ASN A 71 12.44 5.42 -12.50
CA ASN A 71 12.19 4.20 -13.28
C ASN A 71 12.90 3.00 -12.67
N ASN A 72 14.13 3.16 -12.19
CA ASN A 72 14.88 2.09 -11.53
C ASN A 72 14.13 1.50 -10.32
N ILE A 73 13.39 2.33 -9.57
CA ILE A 73 12.59 1.84 -8.44
C ILE A 73 11.41 1.00 -8.93
N ILE A 74 10.74 1.42 -10.01
CA ILE A 74 9.64 0.65 -10.62
C ILE A 74 10.16 -0.68 -11.15
N GLU A 75 11.30 -0.69 -11.86
CA GLU A 75 11.92 -1.92 -12.36
C GLU A 75 12.38 -2.84 -11.23
N GLU A 76 12.96 -2.30 -10.15
CA GLU A 76 13.30 -3.09 -8.96
C GLU A 76 12.05 -3.73 -8.34
N GLN A 77 10.95 -2.98 -8.23
CA GLN A 77 9.68 -3.52 -7.73
C GLN A 77 9.16 -4.65 -8.60
N LYS A 78 9.26 -4.51 -9.93
CA LYS A 78 8.87 -5.56 -10.88
C LYS A 78 9.75 -6.80 -10.77
N GLN A 79 11.08 -6.63 -10.68
CA GLN A 79 12.02 -7.73 -10.49
C GLN A 79 11.82 -8.49 -9.18
N LEU A 80 11.37 -7.79 -8.13
CA LEU A 80 11.06 -8.38 -6.84
C LEU A 80 9.64 -8.97 -6.76
N ASP A 81 8.89 -8.94 -7.87
CA ASP A 81 7.52 -9.46 -7.96
C ASP A 81 6.58 -8.75 -6.97
N ILE A 82 6.81 -7.45 -6.75
CA ILE A 82 5.98 -6.56 -5.93
C ILE A 82 4.85 -5.95 -6.78
N ILE A 83 5.14 -5.71 -8.06
CA ILE A 83 4.21 -5.19 -9.06
C ILE A 83 4.32 -6.04 -10.32
N GLU A 84 3.24 -6.09 -11.08
CA GLU A 84 3.15 -6.76 -12.38
C GLU A 84 2.62 -5.81 -13.45
N ASP A 85 2.81 -6.16 -14.72
CA ASP A 85 2.18 -5.41 -15.81
C ASP A 85 0.68 -5.67 -15.77
N ALA A 86 -0.12 -4.60 -15.82
CA ALA A 86 -1.57 -4.73 -15.89
C ALA A 86 -1.99 -5.30 -17.25
N GLU A 87 -2.63 -6.46 -17.26
CA GLU A 87 -3.14 -7.07 -18.49
C GLU A 87 -4.33 -6.26 -19.03
N THR A 88 -4.22 -5.72 -20.25
CA THR A 88 -5.28 -4.87 -20.81
C THR A 88 -6.46 -5.64 -21.41
N ASN A 89 -6.32 -6.95 -21.62
CA ASN A 89 -7.24 -7.73 -22.45
C ASN A 89 -8.13 -8.73 -21.69
N GLU A 90 -7.86 -9.01 -20.41
CA GLU A 90 -8.58 -10.05 -19.64
C GLU A 90 -9.25 -9.54 -18.35
N MET A 91 -9.27 -8.23 -18.12
CA MET A 91 -9.84 -7.66 -16.89
C MET A 91 -11.38 -7.72 -16.89
N MET A 92 -11.93 -8.76 -16.25
CA MET A 92 -13.35 -8.83 -15.90
C MET A 92 -13.58 -8.22 -14.50
N GLY A 93 -14.29 -7.09 -14.45
CA GLY A 93 -14.73 -6.47 -13.19
C GLY A 93 -14.46 -4.98 -13.08
N VAL A 94 -14.59 -4.44 -11.87
CA VAL A 94 -14.25 -3.04 -11.58
C VAL A 94 -12.75 -2.91 -11.40
N ILE A 95 -12.12 -2.11 -12.26
CA ILE A 95 -10.69 -1.78 -12.20
C ILE A 95 -10.51 -0.42 -11.51
N HIS A 96 -9.63 -0.33 -10.53
CA HIS A 96 -9.30 0.92 -9.83
C HIS A 96 -7.78 1.15 -9.80
N TYR A 97 -7.34 2.26 -10.38
CA TYR A 97 -5.92 2.57 -10.52
C TYR A 97 -5.42 3.43 -9.37
N LEU A 98 -4.21 3.14 -8.88
CA LEU A 98 -3.55 3.96 -7.88
C LEU A 98 -2.58 4.93 -8.57
N PRO A 99 -2.85 6.25 -8.58
CA PRO A 99 -1.85 7.20 -8.99
C PRO A 99 -0.70 7.16 -7.98
N HIS A 100 0.50 7.44 -8.45
CA HIS A 100 1.71 7.36 -7.64
C HIS A 100 2.55 8.62 -7.84
N HIS A 101 3.41 8.93 -6.88
CA HIS A 101 4.31 10.07 -6.95
C HIS A 101 5.60 9.81 -6.17
N GLY A 102 6.64 10.55 -6.55
CA GLY A 102 7.95 10.50 -5.89
C GLY A 102 8.04 11.45 -4.72
N VAL A 103 8.48 10.96 -3.57
CA VAL A 103 8.87 11.75 -2.40
C VAL A 103 10.39 11.72 -2.26
N LEU A 104 11.01 12.89 -2.36
CA LEU A 104 12.44 13.06 -2.10
C LEU A 104 12.66 13.34 -0.62
N THR A 105 13.58 12.61 -0.01
CA THR A 105 14.05 12.87 1.36
C THR A 105 15.57 13.00 1.34
N PRO A 106 16.10 14.19 1.05
CA PRO A 106 17.53 14.41 0.80
C PRO A 106 18.43 14.01 1.99
N ASN A 107 17.90 14.13 3.21
CA ASN A 107 18.62 13.92 4.47
C ASN A 107 18.64 12.46 4.94
N LYS A 108 18.17 11.49 4.14
CA LYS A 108 18.25 10.07 4.48
C LYS A 108 19.54 9.44 3.97
N ASN A 109 20.19 8.68 4.85
CA ASN A 109 21.41 7.92 4.52
C ASN A 109 21.17 6.76 3.55
N THR A 110 19.92 6.27 3.45
CA THR A 110 19.58 5.12 2.60
C THR A 110 18.89 5.58 1.30
N THR A 111 17.57 5.47 1.22
CA THR A 111 16.81 5.75 -0.01
C THR A 111 16.36 7.20 -0.05
N LYS A 112 16.98 8.00 -0.92
CA LYS A 112 16.67 9.43 -1.12
C LYS A 112 15.38 9.68 -1.90
N LEU A 113 14.93 8.72 -2.70
CA LEU A 113 13.70 8.79 -3.50
C LEU A 113 12.80 7.60 -3.16
N LYS A 114 11.51 7.86 -2.89
CA LYS A 114 10.52 6.80 -2.66
C LYS A 114 9.28 7.04 -3.51
N ILE A 115 8.68 5.96 -3.98
CA ILE A 115 7.40 6.00 -4.69
C ILE A 115 6.27 5.74 -3.70
N VAL A 116 5.28 6.62 -3.69
CA VAL A 116 4.08 6.53 -2.85
C VAL A 116 2.86 6.37 -3.74
N TYR A 117 2.04 5.36 -3.46
CA TYR A 117 0.77 5.10 -4.13
C TYR A 117 -0.37 5.73 -3.34
N ASP A 118 -1.24 6.47 -4.03
CA ASP A 118 -2.34 7.21 -3.43
C ASP A 118 -3.65 6.41 -3.51
N ALA A 119 -3.91 5.62 -2.48
CA ALA A 119 -5.15 4.86 -2.31
C ALA A 119 -6.40 5.73 -2.03
N SER A 120 -6.23 7.04 -1.86
CA SER A 120 -7.34 7.98 -1.64
C SER A 120 -7.85 8.60 -2.94
N ALA A 121 -7.18 8.37 -4.08
CA ALA A 121 -7.54 8.99 -5.34
C ALA A 121 -8.85 8.46 -5.92
N HIS A 122 -9.83 9.34 -6.09
CA HIS A 122 -11.15 9.00 -6.63
C HIS A 122 -11.70 10.15 -7.50
N LEU A 123 -12.69 9.82 -8.33
CA LEU A 123 -13.48 10.80 -9.06
C LEU A 123 -14.52 11.43 -8.12
N HIS A 124 -14.91 12.68 -8.39
CA HIS A 124 -15.92 13.36 -7.58
C HIS A 124 -17.21 12.53 -7.47
N GLY A 125 -17.71 12.35 -6.24
CA GLY A 125 -18.92 11.56 -5.96
C GLY A 125 -18.74 10.04 -6.07
N LYS A 126 -17.51 9.54 -6.23
CA LYS A 126 -17.17 8.11 -6.20
C LYS A 126 -16.32 7.80 -4.98
N LYS A 127 -16.33 6.54 -4.54
CA LYS A 127 -15.51 6.10 -3.41
C LYS A 127 -14.07 5.82 -3.83
N SER A 128 -13.11 6.07 -2.93
CA SER A 128 -11.72 5.64 -3.09
C SER A 128 -11.49 4.24 -2.53
N LEU A 129 -10.34 3.64 -2.87
CA LEU A 129 -9.90 2.37 -2.29
C LEU A 129 -9.83 2.44 -0.75
N SER A 130 -9.33 3.54 -0.20
CA SER A 130 -9.26 3.71 1.27
C SER A 130 -10.63 3.74 1.95
N GLU A 131 -11.68 4.21 1.27
CA GLU A 131 -13.02 4.33 1.85
C GLU A 131 -13.81 3.01 1.83
N VAL A 132 -13.50 2.11 0.89
CA VAL A 132 -14.16 0.81 0.75
C VAL A 132 -13.46 -0.33 1.49
N LEU A 133 -12.27 -0.07 2.05
CA LEU A 133 -11.51 -1.03 2.87
C LEU A 133 -11.61 -0.70 4.36
N TYR A 134 -11.70 -1.73 5.20
CA TYR A 134 -11.46 -1.55 6.62
C TYR A 134 -9.99 -1.19 6.85
N ARG A 135 -9.76 -0.17 7.68
CA ARG A 135 -8.42 0.24 8.09
C ARG A 135 -7.72 -0.84 8.93
N GLY A 136 -8.51 -1.57 9.72
CA GLY A 136 -8.03 -2.51 10.72
C GLY A 136 -7.37 -1.83 11.92
N PRO A 137 -7.07 -2.63 12.96
CA PRO A 137 -6.56 -2.11 14.22
C PRO A 137 -5.15 -1.56 14.09
N VAL A 138 -4.83 -0.61 14.96
CA VAL A 138 -3.46 -0.13 15.13
C VAL A 138 -2.65 -1.21 15.89
N LEU A 139 -1.83 -1.97 15.16
CA LEU A 139 -0.95 -3.01 15.72
C LEU A 139 0.38 -2.47 16.27
N LEU A 140 0.54 -1.15 16.36
CA LEU A 140 1.77 -0.57 16.89
C LEU A 140 1.88 -0.87 18.39
N PRO A 141 2.95 -1.53 18.85
CA PRO A 141 3.17 -1.76 20.27
C PRO A 141 3.31 -0.44 21.03
N ASP A 142 2.85 -0.41 22.28
CA ASP A 142 3.03 0.76 23.14
C ASP A 142 4.52 1.09 23.30
N LEU A 143 4.87 2.31 22.88
CA LEU A 143 6.25 2.78 22.87
C LEU A 143 6.83 2.82 24.29
N VAL A 144 6.02 3.20 25.29
CA VAL A 144 6.47 3.24 26.69
C VAL A 144 6.79 1.83 27.17
N GLY A 145 5.89 0.88 26.92
CA GLY A 145 6.12 -0.54 27.21
C GLY A 145 7.36 -1.11 26.50
N ILE A 146 7.63 -0.72 25.25
CA ILE A 146 8.87 -1.11 24.56
C ILE A 146 10.09 -0.55 25.29
N LEU A 147 10.12 0.75 25.58
CA LEU A 147 11.27 1.39 26.22
C LEU A 147 11.57 0.82 27.61
N LEU A 148 10.53 0.51 28.40
CA LEU A 148 10.67 -0.13 29.70
C LEU A 148 11.29 -1.52 29.58
N ARG A 149 10.80 -2.36 28.65
CA ARG A 149 11.39 -3.70 28.41
C ARG A 149 12.84 -3.60 27.93
N PHE A 150 13.16 -2.65 27.06
CA PHE A 150 14.53 -2.37 26.62
C PHE A 150 15.47 -2.05 27.80
N ARG A 151 14.98 -1.30 28.80
CA ARG A 151 15.77 -0.90 29.97
C ARG A 151 15.92 -2.01 31.01
N MET A 152 15.01 -2.98 31.04
CA MET A 152 15.03 -4.09 32.00
C MET A 152 15.90 -5.27 31.57
N MET A 153 16.20 -5.40 30.28
CA MET A 153 16.99 -6.51 29.74
C MET A 153 18.48 -6.14 29.70
N GLU A 154 19.34 -7.06 30.14
CA GLU A 154 20.81 -6.88 30.11
C GLU A 154 21.37 -6.90 28.68
N ILE A 155 20.75 -7.68 27.80
CA ILE A 155 21.14 -7.82 26.39
C ILE A 155 19.93 -7.58 25.51
N VAL A 156 20.11 -6.75 24.48
CA VAL A 156 19.08 -6.43 23.49
C VAL A 156 19.61 -6.75 22.09
N ILE A 157 18.83 -7.51 21.33
CA ILE A 157 19.09 -7.79 19.91
C ILE A 157 18.14 -6.94 19.08
N ILE A 158 18.71 -6.12 18.18
CA ILE A 158 17.95 -5.32 17.24
C ILE A 158 18.18 -5.90 15.85
N ALA A 159 17.10 -6.31 15.20
CA ALA A 159 17.11 -6.76 13.81
C ALA A 159 16.13 -5.91 13.00
N GLY A 160 16.57 -5.40 11.86
CA GLY A 160 15.70 -4.74 10.90
C GLY A 160 15.09 -5.78 9.96
N THR A 161 13.78 -5.74 9.77
CA THR A 161 13.13 -6.48 8.68
C THR A 161 13.02 -5.58 7.48
N GLU A 162 13.86 -5.79 6.46
CA GLU A 162 13.70 -5.08 5.19
C GLU A 162 12.45 -5.57 4.47
N LYS A 163 11.64 -4.65 3.94
CA LYS A 163 10.51 -4.93 3.03
C LYS A 163 9.47 -5.94 3.58
N ALA A 164 9.28 -6.02 4.91
CA ALA A 164 8.38 -7.00 5.54
C ALA A 164 6.94 -7.00 4.98
N PHE A 165 6.38 -5.82 4.71
CA PHE A 165 5.03 -5.69 4.14
C PHE A 165 4.92 -6.22 2.71
N LEU A 166 6.04 -6.32 1.98
CA LEU A 166 6.10 -6.81 0.61
C LEU A 166 6.21 -8.34 0.53
N GLN A 167 6.28 -9.03 1.68
CA GLN A 167 6.23 -10.49 1.76
C GLN A 167 4.80 -11.05 1.83
N ILE A 168 3.80 -10.16 1.87
CA ILE A 168 2.38 -10.50 1.87
C ILE A 168 1.83 -10.13 0.50
N GLU A 169 1.27 -11.10 -0.19
CA GLU A 169 0.65 -10.97 -1.50
C GLU A 169 -0.87 -10.84 -1.38
N LEU A 170 -1.48 -10.20 -2.36
CA LEU A 170 -2.92 -10.26 -2.56
C LEU A 170 -3.28 -11.46 -3.43
N TYR A 171 -4.46 -12.02 -3.16
CA TYR A 171 -5.09 -12.97 -4.08
C TYR A 171 -5.20 -12.34 -5.48
N PRO A 172 -4.97 -13.09 -6.57
CA PRO A 172 -5.05 -12.57 -7.93
C PRO A 172 -6.34 -11.80 -8.21
N GLU A 173 -7.49 -12.27 -7.70
CA GLU A 173 -8.79 -11.64 -7.93
C GLU A 173 -8.99 -10.28 -7.23
N ASP A 174 -8.09 -9.90 -6.32
CA ASP A 174 -8.13 -8.67 -5.52
C ASP A 174 -7.02 -7.67 -5.94
N ARG A 175 -6.27 -7.94 -7.02
CA ARG A 175 -5.16 -7.08 -7.49
C ARG A 175 -5.62 -5.89 -8.32
N ASP A 176 -6.66 -6.07 -9.13
CA ASP A 176 -7.19 -5.04 -10.05
C ASP A 176 -8.21 -4.09 -9.42
N GLY A 177 -8.71 -4.44 -8.23
CA GLY A 177 -9.72 -3.72 -7.45
C GLY A 177 -9.17 -3.07 -6.20
#